data_AF-A0A976M850-F1
#
_entry.id   AF-A0A976M850-F1
#
_cell.length_a   1.000
_cell.length_b   1.000
_cell.length_c   1.000
_cell.angle_alpha   90.00
_cell.angle_beta   90.00
_cell.angle_gamma   90.00
#
_symmetry.space_group_name_H-M   'P 1'
#
loop_
_entity.id
_entity.type
_entity.pdbx_description
1 polymer ?
#
loop_
_entity_poly.entity_id
_entity_poly.type
_entity_poly.pdbx_seq_one_letter_code
_entity_poly.pdbx_strand_id
1 'polypeptide(L)'
;MILRENDFSIIQENLNSFLSICSKTKAFIIVKVPDESVFDTVLSNLESCGAFRSGLSKHRVMFCQYPNGRVSMVQQLQPHLHVELDAEGVEFVRSKLIRQNVTTLENMESMLQDNTEKPVN
;
A
#
# COMPACT_ATOMS: atom_id res chain seq x y z
N MET A 1 6.57 -1.17 -2.97
CA MET A 1 6.05 0.15 -3.41
C MET A 1 5.73 0.08 -4.89
N ILE A 2 4.62 0.65 -5.38
CA ILE A 2 4.26 0.61 -6.82
C ILE A 2 4.68 1.88 -7.59
N LEU A 3 4.82 3.02 -6.91
CA LEU A 3 5.23 4.31 -7.48
C LEU A 3 6.61 4.68 -6.96
N ARG A 4 7.50 5.24 -7.79
CA ARG A 4 8.77 5.83 -7.32
C ARG A 4 8.50 7.17 -6.62
N GLU A 5 9.26 7.46 -5.56
CA GLU A 5 9.05 8.69 -4.77
C GLU A 5 9.39 9.97 -5.52
N ASN A 6 10.34 9.92 -6.45
CA ASN A 6 10.85 11.12 -7.13
C ASN A 6 9.92 11.62 -8.24
N ASP A 7 9.36 10.71 -9.04
CA ASP A 7 8.64 11.04 -10.28
C ASP A 7 7.28 10.35 -10.41
N PHE A 8 6.88 9.58 -9.39
CA PHE A 8 5.64 8.79 -9.39
C PHE A 8 5.51 7.81 -10.57
N SER A 9 6.62 7.45 -11.21
CA SER A 9 6.63 6.41 -12.24
C SER A 9 6.34 5.04 -11.64
N ILE A 10 5.74 4.16 -12.44
CA ILE A 10 5.38 2.79 -12.02
C ILE A 10 6.64 1.93 -11.95
N ILE A 11 6.85 1.28 -10.80
CA ILE A 11 7.90 0.29 -10.59
C ILE A 11 7.45 -1.01 -11.26
N GLN A 12 7.94 -1.23 -12.49
CA GLN A 12 7.49 -2.33 -13.36
C GLN A 12 7.66 -3.72 -12.72
N GLU A 13 8.74 -3.93 -11.97
CA GLU A 13 9.02 -5.18 -11.25
C GLU A 13 7.88 -5.59 -10.30
N ASN A 14 7.18 -4.60 -9.73
CA ASN A 14 6.10 -4.82 -8.75
C ASN A 14 4.71 -4.84 -9.40
N LEU A 15 4.60 -4.54 -10.69
CA LEU A 15 3.32 -4.27 -11.36
C LEU A 15 2.39 -5.49 -11.32
N ASN A 16 2.88 -6.67 -11.70
CA ASN A 16 2.05 -7.88 -11.76
C ASN A 16 1.47 -8.25 -10.39
N SER A 17 2.30 -8.20 -9.34
CA SER A 17 1.87 -8.46 -7.97
C SER A 17 0.85 -7.42 -7.51
N PHE A 18 1.07 -6.15 -7.82
CA PHE A 18 0.15 -5.07 -7.49
C PHE A 18 -1.22 -5.22 -8.17
N LEU A 19 -1.26 -5.53 -9.48
CA LEU A 19 -2.52 -5.76 -10.20
C LEU A 19 -3.25 -7.02 -9.69
N SER A 20 -2.50 -8.06 -9.33
CA SER A 20 -3.04 -9.27 -8.67
C SER A 20 -3.70 -8.95 -7.33
N ILE A 21 -3.11 -8.07 -6.52
CA ILE A 21 -3.71 -7.59 -5.26
C ILE A 21 -4.97 -6.77 -5.53
N CYS A 22 -4.94 -5.84 -6.49
CA CYS A 22 -6.10 -5.02 -6.86
C CYS A 22 -7.30 -5.88 -7.28
N SER A 23 -7.06 -6.97 -8.02
CA SER A 23 -8.14 -7.83 -8.51
C SER A 23 -8.78 -8.71 -7.45
N LYS A 24 -8.11 -8.91 -6.31
CA LYS A 24 -8.56 -9.81 -5.24
C LYS A 24 -9.01 -9.06 -3.98
N THR A 25 -8.73 -7.76 -3.88
CA THR A 25 -8.91 -7.02 -2.63
C THR A 25 -9.53 -5.64 -2.84
N LYS A 26 -10.14 -5.11 -1.79
CA LYS A 26 -10.58 -3.71 -1.71
C LYS A 26 -9.43 -2.83 -1.23
N ALA A 27 -8.39 -2.70 -2.05
CA ALA A 27 -7.18 -1.97 -1.70
C ALA A 27 -7.41 -0.46 -1.58
N PHE A 28 -6.70 0.16 -0.64
CA PHE A 28 -6.46 1.60 -0.56
C PHE A 28 -4.97 1.85 -0.82
N ILE A 29 -4.65 2.94 -1.50
CA ILE A 29 -3.28 3.39 -1.71
C ILE A 29 -3.17 4.78 -1.11
N ILE A 30 -2.17 4.98 -0.26
CA ILE A 30 -1.85 6.29 0.30
C ILE A 30 -0.52 6.72 -0.31
N VAL A 31 -0.51 7.78 -1.10
CA VAL A 31 0.67 8.31 -1.78
C VAL A 31 1.14 9.57 -1.08
N LYS A 32 2.42 9.58 -0.68
CA LYS A 32 3.04 10.80 -0.18
C LYS A 32 3.38 11.72 -1.35
N VAL A 33 2.91 12.95 -1.31
CA VAL A 33 3.06 13.92 -2.41
C VAL A 33 3.43 15.30 -1.86
N PRO A 34 4.20 16.12 -2.60
CA PRO A 34 4.56 17.46 -2.14
C PRO A 34 3.35 18.40 -2.08
N ASP A 35 2.46 18.33 -3.06
CA ASP A 35 1.26 19.16 -3.19
C ASP A 35 0.27 18.57 -4.21
N GLU A 36 -0.83 19.26 -4.47
CA GLU A 36 -1.93 18.79 -5.33
C GLU A 36 -1.58 18.76 -6.83
N SER A 37 -0.53 19.47 -7.27
CA SER A 37 -0.16 19.54 -8.69
C SER A 37 0.25 18.18 -9.28
N VAL A 38 0.63 17.21 -8.44
CA VAL A 38 1.06 15.88 -8.89
C VAL A 38 -0.07 14.84 -8.85
N PHE A 39 -1.27 15.20 -8.39
CA PHE A 39 -2.38 14.24 -8.23
C PHE A 39 -2.76 13.62 -9.59
N ASP A 40 -2.90 14.45 -10.61
CA ASP A 40 -3.25 13.99 -11.96
C ASP A 40 -2.16 13.10 -12.56
N THR A 41 -0.89 13.39 -12.29
CA THR A 41 0.25 12.54 -12.71
C THR A 41 0.15 11.15 -12.08
N VAL A 42 -0.08 11.08 -10.76
CA VAL A 42 -0.23 9.80 -10.04
C VAL A 42 -1.43 9.01 -10.57
N LEU A 43 -2.59 9.66 -10.70
CA LEU A 43 -3.81 9.02 -11.18
C LEU A 43 -3.66 8.54 -12.63
N SER A 44 -3.00 9.32 -13.49
CA SER A 44 -2.75 8.97 -14.89
C SER A 44 -1.80 7.78 -15.01
N ASN A 45 -0.76 7.72 -14.17
CA ASN A 45 0.16 6.58 -14.13
C ASN A 45 -0.53 5.30 -13.67
N LEU A 46 -1.41 5.38 -12.66
CA LEU A 46 -2.22 4.25 -12.19
C LEU A 46 -3.26 3.79 -13.23
N GLU A 47 -3.88 4.71 -13.96
CA GLU A 47 -4.77 4.37 -15.08
C GLU A 47 -3.99 3.66 -16.19
N SER A 48 -2.85 4.22 -16.60
CA SER A 48 -2.04 3.72 -17.70
C SER A 48 -1.46 2.33 -17.43
N CYS A 49 -1.14 2.01 -16.17
CA CYS A 49 -0.70 0.66 -15.79
C CYS A 49 -1.84 -0.34 -15.56
N GLY A 50 -3.11 0.09 -15.70
CA GLY A 50 -4.29 -0.76 -15.60
C GLY A 50 -4.81 -0.96 -14.18
N ALA A 51 -4.33 -0.22 -13.18
CA ALA A 51 -4.73 -0.41 -11.78
C ALA A 51 -6.25 -0.36 -11.58
N PHE A 52 -6.91 0.63 -12.18
CA PHE A 52 -8.35 0.81 -12.04
C PHE A 52 -9.15 -0.28 -12.78
N ARG A 53 -8.67 -0.71 -13.94
CA ARG A 53 -9.24 -1.85 -14.68
C ARG A 53 -9.09 -3.16 -13.90
N SER A 54 -8.01 -3.29 -13.12
CA SER A 54 -7.75 -4.43 -12.26
C SER A 54 -8.48 -4.37 -10.92
N GLY A 55 -9.32 -3.35 -10.63
CA GLY A 55 -10.20 -3.33 -9.46
C GLY A 55 -9.90 -2.27 -8.41
N LEU A 56 -8.79 -1.52 -8.55
CA LEU A 56 -8.55 -0.36 -7.70
C LEU A 56 -9.63 0.71 -7.97
N SER A 57 -10.26 1.25 -6.93
CA SER A 57 -11.21 2.35 -7.11
C SER A 57 -10.50 3.69 -7.01
N LYS A 58 -10.76 4.63 -7.94
CA LYS A 58 -10.14 5.96 -7.95
C LYS A 58 -10.27 6.70 -6.61
N HIS A 59 -11.43 6.63 -5.97
CA HIS A 59 -11.69 7.25 -4.65
C HIS A 59 -10.90 6.62 -3.48
N ARG A 60 -10.19 5.51 -3.71
CA ARG A 60 -9.31 4.85 -2.71
C ARG A 60 -7.84 5.14 -2.93
N VAL A 61 -7.51 6.00 -3.90
CA VAL A 61 -6.21 6.63 -4.02
C VAL A 61 -6.26 7.90 -3.16
N MET A 62 -5.56 7.86 -2.04
CA MET A 62 -5.49 8.92 -1.06
C MET A 62 -4.11 9.57 -1.11
N PHE A 63 -4.06 10.87 -0.82
CA PHE A 63 -2.85 11.67 -0.90
C PHE A 63 -2.56 12.30 0.45
N CYS A 64 -1.29 12.31 0.87
CA CYS A 64 -0.86 13.00 2.08
C CYS A 64 0.47 13.72 1.85
N GLN A 65 0.65 14.89 2.47
CA GLN A 65 1.94 15.59 2.45
C GLN A 65 2.86 15.14 3.57
N TYR A 66 2.29 14.83 4.74
CA TYR A 66 3.02 14.55 5.97
C TYR A 66 2.71 13.13 6.49
N PRO A 67 3.68 12.47 7.17
CA PRO A 67 3.48 11.14 7.76
C PRO A 67 2.25 11.05 8.68
N ASN A 68 1.97 12.09 9.47
CA ASN A 68 0.81 12.15 10.36
C ASN A 68 -0.53 12.03 9.62
N GLY A 69 -0.61 12.52 8.38
CA GLY A 69 -1.80 12.41 7.54
C GLY A 69 -2.08 10.96 7.16
N ARG A 70 -1.04 10.22 6.76
CA ARG A 70 -1.10 8.79 6.44
C ARG A 70 -1.61 7.98 7.64
N VAL A 71 -1.09 8.25 8.83
CA VAL A 71 -1.50 7.56 10.06
C VAL A 71 -2.98 7.83 10.35
N SER A 72 -3.40 9.10 10.28
CA SER A 72 -4.81 9.47 10.51
C SER A 72 -5.75 8.76 9.53
N MET A 73 -5.35 8.63 8.26
CA MET A 73 -6.12 7.87 7.26
C MET A 73 -6.19 6.38 7.63
N VAL A 74 -5.08 5.75 7.98
CA VAL A 74 -5.03 4.33 8.39
C VAL A 74 -5.90 4.09 9.63
N GLN A 75 -5.89 5.02 10.59
CA GLN A 75 -6.76 4.97 11.77
C GLN A 75 -8.25 5.06 11.42
N GLN A 76 -8.62 5.89 10.45
CA GLN A 76 -10.03 6.03 10.04
C GLN A 76 -10.49 4.83 9.18
N LEU A 77 -9.61 4.33 8.31
CA LEU A 77 -9.90 3.21 7.42
C LEU A 77 -10.00 1.88 8.15
N GLN A 78 -9.26 1.69 9.25
CA GLN A 78 -9.14 0.43 9.99
C GLN A 78 -8.95 -0.78 9.06
N PRO A 79 -7.93 -0.78 8.18
CA PRO A 79 -7.74 -1.87 7.24
C PRO A 79 -7.38 -3.17 7.95
N HIS A 80 -7.78 -4.30 7.36
CA HIS A 80 -7.42 -5.64 7.84
C HIS A 80 -5.90 -5.89 7.79
N LEU A 81 -5.24 -5.31 6.79
CA LEU A 81 -3.80 -5.38 6.57
C LEU A 81 -3.30 -4.00 6.13
N HIS A 82 -2.28 -3.50 6.79
CA HIS A 82 -1.54 -2.31 6.37
C HIS A 82 -0.09 -2.71 6.08
N VAL A 83 0.38 -2.34 4.88
CA VAL A 83 1.76 -2.56 4.44
C VAL A 83 2.44 -1.20 4.38
N GLU A 84 3.52 -1.05 5.14
CA GLU A 84 4.31 0.17 5.24
C GLU A 84 5.78 -0.16 4.98
N LEU A 85 6.49 0.76 4.33
CA LEU A 85 7.91 0.62 3.97
C LEU A 85 8.79 1.62 4.73
N ASP A 86 8.18 2.67 5.24
CA ASP A 86 8.84 3.66 6.09
C ASP A 86 8.90 3.14 7.54
N ALA A 87 10.09 2.85 8.06
CA ALA A 87 10.28 2.35 9.42
C ALA A 87 9.72 3.32 10.48
N GLU A 88 9.80 4.63 10.23
CA GLU A 88 9.18 5.64 11.10
C GLU A 88 7.64 5.56 11.01
N GLY A 89 7.12 5.35 9.81
CA GLY A 89 5.69 5.08 9.58
C GLY A 89 5.18 3.85 10.34
N VAL A 90 5.93 2.75 10.33
CA VAL A 90 5.59 1.51 11.05
C VAL A 90 5.47 1.78 12.55
N GLU A 91 6.47 2.43 13.15
CA GLU A 91 6.49 2.72 14.58
C GLU A 91 5.37 3.70 14.97
N PHE A 92 5.11 4.68 14.12
CA PHE A 92 4.07 5.68 14.38
C PHE A 92 2.66 5.09 14.27
N VAL A 93 2.42 4.17 13.34
CA VAL A 93 1.15 3.43 13.24
C VAL A 93 1.02 2.45 14.41
N ARG A 94 2.07 1.71 14.75
CA ARG A 94 2.06 0.74 15.87
C ARG A 94 1.81 1.37 17.23
N SER A 95 2.50 2.47 17.55
CA SER A 95 2.39 3.15 18.85
C SER A 95 1.00 3.75 19.11
N LYS A 96 0.20 4.00 18.05
CA LYS A 96 -1.10 4.65 18.14
C LYS A 96 -2.30 3.75 17.84
N LEU A 97 -2.08 2.47 17.48
CA LEU A 97 -3.16 1.56 17.11
C LEU A 97 -3.05 0.21 17.83
N ILE A 98 -4.00 -0.04 18.73
CA ILE A 98 -4.06 -1.21 19.62
C ILE A 98 -4.41 -2.51 18.86
N ARG A 99 -4.71 -2.49 17.55
CA ARG A 99 -5.32 -3.62 16.81
C ARG A 99 -4.81 -3.92 15.39
N GLN A 100 -3.69 -3.38 14.92
CA GLN A 100 -3.28 -3.60 13.53
C GLN A 100 -2.23 -4.70 13.34
N ASN A 101 -2.50 -5.61 12.39
CA ASN A 101 -1.53 -6.52 11.78
C ASN A 101 -0.59 -5.71 10.86
N VAL A 102 0.22 -4.81 11.43
CA VAL A 102 1.24 -4.06 10.70
C VAL A 102 2.44 -4.97 10.49
N THR A 103 2.72 -5.29 9.24
CA THR A 103 3.84 -6.15 8.83
C THR A 103 4.67 -5.45 7.76
N THR A 104 5.96 -5.78 7.69
CA THR A 104 6.86 -5.36 6.61
C THR A 104 6.72 -6.33 5.44
N LEU A 105 7.19 -5.94 4.24
CA LEU A 105 7.16 -6.82 3.08
C LEU A 105 7.97 -8.11 3.32
N GLU A 106 9.13 -7.98 3.97
CA GLU A 106 9.99 -9.10 4.37
C GLU A 106 9.27 -10.06 5.34
N ASN A 107 8.52 -9.52 6.30
CA ASN A 107 7.74 -10.34 7.23
C ASN A 107 6.54 -11.00 6.55
N MET A 108 5.98 -10.40 5.50
CA MET A 108 4.89 -10.98 4.71
C MET A 108 5.36 -12.24 3.96
N GLU A 109 6.57 -12.24 3.40
CA GLU A 109 7.16 -13.41 2.73
C GLU A 109 7.36 -14.58 3.69
N SER A 110 7.85 -14.30 4.91
CA SER A 110 7.98 -15.31 5.97
C SER A 110 6.63 -15.92 6.36
N MET A 111 5.56 -15.11 6.48
CA MET A 111 4.21 -15.59 6.78
C MET A 111 3.59 -16.45 5.66
N LEU A 112 4.03 -16.26 4.42
CA LEU A 112 3.59 -17.08 3.28
C LEU A 112 4.35 -18.41 3.19
N GLN A 113 5.61 -18.45 3.63
CA GLN A 113 6.45 -19.65 3.64
C GLN A 113 6.09 -20.63 4.78
N ASP A 114 5.60 -20.13 5.91
CA ASP A 114 5.23 -20.96 7.07
C ASP A 114 4.00 -21.87 6.84
N ASN A 115 3.24 -21.64 5.75
CA ASN A 115 2.10 -22.46 5.37
C ASN A 115 2.45 -23.66 4.47
N THR A 116 3.72 -23.85 4.09
CA THR A 116 4.15 -24.97 3.23
C THR A 116 4.84 -26.12 3.97
N GLU A 117 5.07 -26.02 5.28
CA GLU A 117 5.71 -27.09 6.06
C GLU A 117 4.85 -27.56 7.24
N LYS A 118 3.83 -28.38 6.95
CA LYS A 118 3.46 -29.47 7.87
C LYS A 118 3.20 -30.75 7.09
N PRO A 119 4.16 -31.69 7.02
CA PRO A 119 3.80 -33.07 6.76
C PRO A 119 3.05 -33.59 7.99
N VAL A 120 1.83 -34.06 7.76
CA VAL A 120 1.02 -34.80 8.72
C VAL A 120 1.73 -36.13 8.97
N ASN A 121 2.19 -36.36 10.20
CA ASN A 121 2.54 -37.70 10.70
C ASN A 121 1.25 -38.48 11.00
#